data_AF-A0A7J8HYK2-F1
#
_entry.id   AF-A0A7J8HYK2-F1
#
_cell.length_a   1.000
_cell.length_b   1.000
_cell.length_c   1.000
_cell.angle_alpha   90.00
_cell.angle_beta   90.00
_cell.angle_gamma   90.00
#
_symmetry.space_group_name_H-M   'P 1'
#
loop_
_entity.id
_entity.type
_entity.pdbx_description
1 polymer ?
#
loop_
_entity_poly.entity_id
_entity_poly.type
_entity_poly.pdbx_seq_one_letter_code
_entity_poly.pdbx_strand_id
1 'polypeptide(L)'
;MTMIFKESSPSHPTRCQEDNVVVAVDSATNRVLHFQKTQGLRRFSFPLSLFQGSGDGVEIRYDLLDCHISICSPQVAQLFTDNFDYQTRDDFVRGLLVNEEILGNQIHMHVITKEYGARVSNLHMYAAVCADVIRRWVYPLTPEANFTDNTTQNCTHSRHNIYRGPEVSLGHGSILEENVLLGSGTIIGSNCSITNSVIGPGCHIGEHRWGSQVSHSRSRNLGRPISPEKETEE
;
A
#
# COMPACT_ATOMS: atom_id res chain seq x y z
N MET A 1 12.01 8.43 -18.54
CA MET A 1 11.52 8.15 -17.16
C MET A 1 11.82 6.70 -16.85
N THR A 2 12.15 6.37 -15.60
CA THR A 2 12.35 4.98 -15.13
C THR A 2 11.33 4.65 -14.04
N MET A 3 10.41 3.74 -14.32
CA MET A 3 9.37 3.27 -13.39
C MET A 3 9.90 2.12 -12.54
N ILE A 4 9.79 2.24 -11.22
CA ILE A 4 10.20 1.18 -10.30
C ILE A 4 8.99 0.31 -9.99
N PHE A 5 9.18 -1.01 -10.08
CA PHE A 5 8.18 -2.02 -9.74
C PHE A 5 8.76 -3.02 -8.75
N LYS A 6 7.91 -3.60 -7.91
CA LYS A 6 8.28 -4.71 -7.04
C LYS A 6 7.75 -6.02 -7.62
N GLU A 7 8.58 -7.05 -7.67
CA GLU A 7 8.13 -8.40 -7.98
C GLU A 7 7.19 -8.90 -6.87
N SER A 8 5.98 -9.31 -7.26
CA SER A 8 4.90 -9.70 -6.35
C SER A 8 3.93 -10.67 -7.01
N SER A 9 3.61 -11.76 -6.32
CA SER A 9 2.60 -12.72 -6.78
C SER A 9 1.26 -12.03 -7.08
N PRO A 10 0.55 -12.38 -8.17
CA PRO A 10 -0.78 -11.86 -8.47
C PRO A 10 -1.82 -12.09 -7.35
N SER A 11 -1.61 -13.09 -6.48
CA SER A 11 -2.50 -13.40 -5.35
C SER A 11 -2.06 -12.74 -4.03
N HIS A 12 -1.06 -11.85 -4.05
CA HIS A 12 -0.52 -11.24 -2.84
C HIS A 12 -1.53 -10.29 -2.18
N PRO A 13 -1.73 -10.31 -0.85
CA PRO A 13 -2.71 -9.45 -0.17
C PRO A 13 -2.47 -7.94 -0.33
N THR A 14 -1.22 -7.53 -0.53
CA THR A 14 -0.85 -6.12 -0.78
C THR A 14 -1.17 -5.69 -2.22
N ARG A 15 -1.69 -6.57 -3.08
CA ARG A 15 -2.16 -6.19 -4.42
C ARG A 15 -3.66 -5.99 -4.40
N CYS A 16 -4.10 -4.78 -4.76
CA CYS A 16 -5.53 -4.49 -4.94
C CYS A 16 -5.93 -4.63 -6.41
N GLN A 17 -7.14 -5.10 -6.67
CA GLN A 17 -7.69 -5.19 -8.04
C GLN A 17 -7.81 -3.82 -8.74
N GLU A 18 -7.99 -2.75 -7.96
CA GLU A 18 -8.09 -1.37 -8.46
C GLU A 18 -6.74 -0.82 -8.97
N ASP A 19 -5.64 -1.26 -8.36
CA ASP A 19 -4.28 -0.81 -8.68
C ASP A 19 -3.44 -1.86 -9.41
N ASN A 20 -4.01 -3.02 -9.71
CA ASN A 20 -3.31 -4.04 -10.48
C ASN A 20 -3.02 -3.53 -11.88
N VAL A 21 -1.77 -3.72 -12.31
CA VAL A 21 -1.26 -3.34 -13.62
C VAL A 21 -0.73 -4.55 -14.35
N VAL A 22 -0.82 -4.52 -15.66
CA VAL A 22 -0.12 -5.43 -16.56
C VAL A 22 0.71 -4.59 -17.52
N VAL A 23 1.95 -5.01 -17.73
CA VAL A 23 2.91 -4.29 -18.57
C VAL A 23 3.52 -5.24 -19.59
N ALA A 24 3.80 -4.73 -20.78
CA ALA A 24 4.62 -5.42 -21.77
C ALA A 24 5.94 -4.67 -21.89
N VAL A 25 7.04 -5.41 -21.83
CA VAL A 25 8.39 -4.86 -21.71
C VAL A 25 9.33 -5.55 -22.69
N ASP A 26 10.33 -4.81 -23.14
CA ASP A 26 11.43 -5.35 -23.93
C ASP A 26 12.41 -6.09 -23.00
N SER A 27 12.66 -7.37 -23.30
CA SER A 27 13.43 -8.25 -22.42
C SER A 27 14.92 -7.90 -22.33
N ALA A 28 15.48 -7.25 -23.34
CA ALA A 28 16.91 -6.90 -23.37
C ALA A 28 17.17 -5.54 -22.72
N THR A 29 16.28 -4.57 -22.96
CA THR A 29 16.49 -3.17 -22.54
C THR A 29 15.70 -2.78 -21.29
N ASN A 30 14.77 -3.63 -20.82
CA ASN A 30 13.79 -3.29 -19.78
C ASN A 30 13.01 -2.01 -20.10
N ARG A 31 12.71 -1.82 -21.39
CA ARG A 31 11.89 -0.72 -21.86
C ARG A 31 10.41 -1.08 -21.71
N VAL A 32 9.60 -0.15 -21.19
CA VAL A 32 8.14 -0.32 -21.14
C VAL A 32 7.59 -0.02 -22.53
N LEU A 33 6.85 -0.98 -23.08
CA LEU A 33 6.21 -0.87 -24.39
C LEU A 33 4.69 -0.70 -24.25
N HIS A 34 4.09 -1.36 -23.25
CA HIS A 34 2.66 -1.23 -22.94
C HIS A 34 2.42 -1.13 -21.44
N PHE A 35 1.46 -0.29 -21.04
CA PHE A 35 1.07 -0.11 -19.65
C PHE A 35 -0.45 0.03 -19.55
N GLN A 36 -1.09 -0.86 -18.79
CA GLN A 36 -2.53 -0.77 -18.55
C GLN A 36 -2.93 -1.27 -17.15
N LYS A 37 -3.92 -0.61 -16.56
CA LYS A 37 -4.59 -1.06 -15.33
C LYS A 37 -5.59 -2.17 -15.63
N THR A 38 -5.80 -3.07 -14.68
CA THR A 38 -6.70 -4.21 -14.84
C THR A 38 -8.11 -4.00 -14.28
N GLN A 39 -8.40 -2.82 -13.72
CA GLN A 39 -9.67 -2.54 -13.06
C GLN A 39 -10.85 -2.76 -14.03
N GLY A 40 -11.76 -3.68 -13.65
CA GLY A 40 -12.97 -3.99 -14.43
C GLY A 40 -12.74 -4.81 -15.71
N LEU A 41 -11.51 -5.21 -16.02
CA LEU A 41 -11.16 -5.93 -17.25
C LEU A 41 -10.88 -7.42 -16.96
N ARG A 42 -11.47 -8.30 -17.78
CA ARG A 42 -11.19 -9.77 -17.75
C ARG A 42 -10.29 -10.24 -18.89
N ARG A 43 -10.16 -9.42 -19.94
CA ARG A 43 -9.36 -9.68 -21.13
C ARG A 43 -8.50 -8.46 -21.39
N PHE A 44 -7.28 -8.71 -21.84
CA PHE A 44 -6.27 -7.70 -22.11
C PHE A 44 -5.94 -7.72 -23.60
N SER A 45 -5.99 -6.55 -24.25
CA SER A 45 -5.59 -6.39 -25.64
C SER A 45 -4.22 -5.75 -25.69
N PHE A 46 -3.33 -6.28 -26.51
CA PHE A 46 -1.98 -5.78 -26.72
C PHE A 46 -1.82 -5.41 -28.20
N PRO A 47 -1.39 -4.17 -28.53
CA PRO A 47 -1.15 -3.77 -29.91
C PRO A 47 -0.09 -4.63 -30.59
N LEU A 48 -0.27 -4.92 -31.89
CA LEU A 48 0.72 -5.67 -32.67
C LEU A 48 2.02 -4.88 -32.90
N SER A 49 1.96 -3.55 -32.86
CA SER A 49 3.13 -2.66 -33.00
C SER A 49 4.21 -2.93 -31.95
N LEU A 50 3.84 -3.46 -30.78
CA LEU A 50 4.78 -3.86 -29.73
C LEU A 50 5.80 -4.90 -30.23
N PHE A 51 5.39 -5.78 -31.15
CA PHE A 51 6.24 -6.84 -31.70
C PHE A 51 7.03 -6.41 -32.94
N GLN A 52 6.76 -5.21 -33.48
CA GLN A 52 7.44 -4.69 -34.67
C GLN A 52 8.68 -3.88 -34.32
N GLY A 53 8.67 -3.19 -33.17
CA GLY A 53 9.77 -2.33 -32.72
C GLY A 53 10.88 -3.04 -31.92
N SER A 54 10.56 -4.15 -31.24
CA SER A 54 11.49 -4.85 -30.34
C SER A 54 11.98 -6.16 -30.96
N GLY A 55 13.18 -6.14 -31.55
CA GLY A 55 13.79 -7.30 -32.20
C GLY A 55 14.30 -8.39 -31.23
N ASP A 56 14.48 -8.05 -29.95
CA ASP A 56 15.17 -8.88 -28.95
C ASP A 56 14.23 -9.62 -27.98
N GLY A 57 12.92 -9.55 -28.23
CA GLY A 57 11.89 -10.24 -27.46
C GLY A 57 11.05 -9.33 -26.56
N VAL A 58 9.77 -9.68 -26.42
CA VAL A 58 8.79 -8.96 -25.62
C VAL A 58 8.28 -9.88 -24.52
N GLU A 59 8.32 -9.42 -23.27
CA GLU A 59 7.81 -10.12 -22.10
C GLU A 59 6.58 -9.41 -21.55
N ILE A 60 5.52 -10.17 -21.25
CA ILE A 60 4.31 -9.64 -20.61
C ILE A 60 4.37 -10.00 -19.13
N ARG A 61 4.38 -8.97 -18.27
CA ARG A 61 4.52 -9.09 -16.83
C ARG A 61 3.22 -8.72 -16.13
N TYR A 62 2.70 -9.65 -15.33
CA TYR A 62 1.58 -9.42 -14.42
C TYR A 62 1.95 -9.66 -12.96
N ASP A 63 3.19 -10.04 -12.69
CA ASP A 63 3.82 -10.29 -11.40
C ASP A 63 4.45 -9.01 -10.79
N LEU A 64 4.00 -7.82 -11.20
CA LEU A 64 4.55 -6.55 -10.76
C LEU A 64 3.55 -5.77 -9.90
N LEU A 65 4.05 -5.26 -8.78
CA LEU A 65 3.39 -4.29 -7.92
C LEU A 65 3.98 -2.90 -8.22
N ASP A 66 3.13 -1.95 -8.61
CA ASP A 66 3.54 -0.57 -8.87
C ASP A 66 3.72 0.19 -7.53
N CYS A 67 4.95 0.56 -7.21
CA CYS A 67 5.25 1.29 -5.98
C CYS A 67 5.06 2.81 -6.12
N HIS A 68 4.79 3.31 -7.34
CA HIS A 68 4.68 4.74 -7.67
C HIS A 68 5.93 5.57 -7.33
N ILE A 69 7.10 4.93 -7.28
CA ILE A 69 8.39 5.61 -7.18
C ILE A 69 9.00 5.62 -8.58
N SER A 70 8.61 6.60 -9.39
CA SER A 70 9.14 6.77 -10.75
C SER A 70 10.21 7.85 -10.75
N ILE A 71 11.42 7.52 -11.21
CA ILE A 71 12.51 8.48 -11.37
C ILE A 71 12.37 9.13 -12.76
N CYS A 72 12.26 10.45 -12.81
CA CYS A 72 12.06 11.19 -14.05
C CYS A 72 13.14 12.25 -14.29
N SER A 73 13.38 12.55 -15.57
CA SER A 73 14.17 13.71 -15.98
C SER A 73 13.32 14.99 -15.92
N PRO A 74 13.93 16.19 -15.86
CA PRO A 74 13.21 17.46 -15.91
C PRO A 74 12.33 17.65 -17.16
N GLN A 75 12.64 16.94 -18.26
CA GLN A 75 11.85 16.94 -19.48
C GLN A 75 10.40 16.48 -19.27
N VAL A 76 10.15 15.64 -18.24
CA VAL A 76 8.77 15.22 -17.92
C VAL A 76 7.90 16.42 -17.56
N ALA A 77 8.42 17.40 -16.81
CA ALA A 77 7.68 18.61 -16.47
C ALA A 77 7.33 19.45 -17.71
N GLN A 78 8.23 19.51 -18.69
CA GLN A 78 7.98 20.18 -19.98
C GLN A 78 6.87 19.49 -20.75
N LEU A 79 6.91 18.16 -20.85
CA LEU A 79 5.87 17.38 -21.53
C LEU A 79 4.49 17.52 -20.87
N PHE A 80 4.41 17.63 -19.54
CA PHE A 80 3.16 17.96 -18.84
C PHE A 80 2.67 19.39 -19.12
N THR A 81 3.58 20.33 -19.39
CA THR A 81 3.23 21.71 -19.75
C THR A 81 2.71 21.78 -21.19
N ASP A 82 3.30 21.00 -22.09
CA ASP A 82 2.92 20.96 -23.51
C ASP A 82 1.60 20.21 -23.75
N ASN A 83 1.25 19.26 -22.87
CA ASN A 83 0.06 18.40 -22.98
C ASN A 83 -0.87 18.60 -21.77
N PHE A 84 -1.84 19.50 -21.92
CA PHE A 84 -2.77 19.89 -20.84
C PHE A 84 -3.76 18.80 -20.43
N ASP A 85 -3.92 17.75 -21.23
CA ASP A 85 -4.82 16.62 -20.98
C ASP A 85 -4.21 15.58 -20.02
N TYR A 86 -2.89 15.61 -19.79
CA TYR A 86 -2.24 14.72 -18.82
C TYR A 86 -2.50 15.18 -17.38
N GLN A 87 -3.47 14.56 -16.73
CA GLN A 87 -3.81 14.86 -15.33
C GLN A 87 -2.96 14.07 -14.34
N THR A 88 -2.64 12.80 -14.66
CA THR A 88 -1.92 11.90 -13.77
C THR A 88 -0.73 11.24 -14.46
N ARG A 89 0.12 10.58 -13.66
CA ARG A 89 1.23 9.77 -14.18
C ARG A 89 0.75 8.69 -15.15
N ASP A 90 -0.41 8.08 -14.90
CA ASP A 90 -0.92 6.99 -15.75
C ASP A 90 -1.39 7.51 -17.11
N ASP A 91 -1.91 8.73 -17.17
CA ASP A 91 -2.28 9.41 -18.41
C ASP A 91 -1.02 9.76 -19.21
N PHE A 92 -0.02 10.31 -18.55
CA PHE A 92 1.28 10.61 -19.14
C PHE A 92 1.96 9.37 -19.72
N VAL A 93 2.03 8.27 -18.96
CA VAL A 93 2.67 7.02 -19.44
C VAL A 93 1.93 6.48 -20.65
N ARG A 94 0.60 6.41 -20.62
CA ARG A 94 -0.20 5.92 -21.75
C ARG A 94 -0.05 6.82 -22.97
N GLY A 95 -0.13 8.14 -22.79
CA GLY A 95 0.02 9.11 -23.88
C GLY A 95 1.39 9.05 -24.54
N LEU A 96 2.45 8.86 -23.74
CA LEU A 96 3.81 8.77 -24.26
C LEU A 96 4.08 7.47 -25.03
N LEU A 97 3.53 6.34 -24.57
CA LEU A 97 3.66 5.05 -25.25
C LEU A 97 2.90 5.01 -26.58
N VAL A 98 1.75 5.68 -26.68
CA VAL A 98 1.00 5.78 -27.93
C VAL A 98 1.70 6.71 -28.94
N ASN A 99 2.33 7.79 -28.48
CA ASN A 99 2.98 8.79 -29.32
C ASN A 99 4.50 8.60 -29.47
N GLU A 100 4.99 7.39 -29.21
CA GLU A 100 6.42 7.09 -29.18
C GLU A 100 7.12 7.44 -30.49
N GLU A 101 6.52 7.10 -31.63
CA GLU A 101 7.10 7.32 -32.96
C GLU A 101 7.35 8.81 -33.26
N ILE A 102 6.56 9.71 -32.64
CA ILE A 102 6.60 11.15 -32.90
C ILE A 102 7.56 11.84 -31.92
N LEU A 103 7.50 11.47 -30.64
CA LEU A 103 8.24 12.14 -29.57
C LEU A 103 9.63 11.53 -29.33
N GLY A 104 9.85 10.27 -29.71
CA GLY A 104 11.11 9.54 -29.49
C GLY A 104 11.46 9.30 -28.01
N ASN A 105 10.57 9.64 -27.08
CA ASN A 105 10.80 9.54 -25.65
C ASN A 105 10.49 8.13 -25.16
N GLN A 106 11.43 7.57 -24.37
CA GLN A 106 11.34 6.19 -23.90
C GLN A 106 11.12 6.12 -22.39
N ILE A 107 10.29 5.16 -21.96
CA ILE A 107 10.08 4.81 -20.56
C ILE A 107 10.76 3.48 -20.29
N HIS A 108 11.60 3.45 -19.26
CA HIS A 108 12.26 2.24 -18.81
C HIS A 108 11.64 1.76 -17.50
N MET A 109 11.89 0.51 -17.14
CA MET A 109 11.50 -0.05 -15.87
C MET A 109 12.69 -0.58 -15.08
N HIS A 110 12.54 -0.62 -13.76
CA HIS A 110 13.44 -1.33 -12.86
C HIS A 110 12.63 -2.19 -11.90
N VAL A 111 12.98 -3.47 -11.78
CA VAL A 111 12.27 -4.42 -10.90
C VAL A 111 13.09 -4.69 -9.65
N ILE A 112 12.53 -4.35 -8.49
CA ILE A 112 13.07 -4.72 -7.19
C ILE A 112 12.53 -6.08 -6.76
N THR A 113 13.43 -6.99 -6.38
CA THR A 113 13.07 -8.37 -5.99
C THR A 113 13.18 -8.60 -4.48
N LYS A 114 14.18 -7.97 -3.83
CA LYS A 114 14.48 -8.17 -2.40
C LYS A 114 13.88 -7.11 -1.48
N GLU A 115 13.70 -5.90 -1.98
CA GLU A 115 13.24 -4.76 -1.19
C GLU A 115 11.72 -4.61 -1.22
N TYR A 116 11.17 -3.87 -0.26
CA TYR A 116 9.74 -3.59 -0.18
C TYR A 116 9.41 -2.23 -0.82
N GLY A 117 8.32 -2.18 -1.58
CA GLY A 117 7.83 -0.96 -2.21
C GLY A 117 6.35 -1.12 -2.52
N ALA A 118 5.53 -0.32 -1.84
CA ALA A 118 4.09 -0.27 -2.04
C ALA A 118 3.57 1.10 -1.60
N ARG A 119 2.43 1.52 -2.16
CA ARG A 119 1.70 2.71 -1.74
C ARG A 119 0.34 2.33 -1.17
N VAL A 120 -0.23 3.24 -0.38
CA VAL A 120 -1.61 3.14 0.06
C VAL A 120 -2.50 3.93 -0.91
N SER A 121 -3.58 3.31 -1.37
CA SER A 121 -4.60 3.93 -2.23
C SER A 121 -6.01 3.80 -1.66
N ASN A 122 -6.29 2.70 -0.96
CA ASN A 122 -7.58 2.44 -0.32
C ASN A 122 -7.38 1.76 1.05
N LEU A 123 -8.49 1.48 1.75
CA LEU A 123 -8.47 0.86 3.07
C LEU A 123 -7.89 -0.57 3.07
N HIS A 124 -8.03 -1.29 1.96
CA HIS A 124 -7.44 -2.62 1.82
C HIS A 124 -5.92 -2.55 1.77
N MET A 125 -5.37 -1.66 0.93
CA MET A 125 -3.94 -1.39 0.85
C MET A 125 -3.40 -0.85 2.17
N TYR A 126 -4.15 0.02 2.85
CA TYR A 126 -3.78 0.53 4.17
C TYR A 126 -3.59 -0.62 5.16
N ALA A 127 -4.59 -1.51 5.27
CA ALA A 127 -4.51 -2.66 6.18
C ALA A 127 -3.35 -3.62 5.81
N ALA A 128 -3.14 -3.89 4.52
CA ALA A 128 -2.06 -4.75 4.04
C ALA A 128 -0.68 -4.15 4.34
N VAL A 129 -0.45 -2.89 3.94
CA VAL A 129 0.81 -2.19 4.18
C VAL A 129 1.07 -2.03 5.68
N CYS A 130 0.05 -1.72 6.50
CA CYS A 130 0.20 -1.68 7.96
C CYS A 130 0.63 -3.03 8.52
N ALA A 131 0.01 -4.14 8.10
CA ALA A 131 0.43 -5.48 8.53
C ALA A 131 1.86 -5.79 8.08
N ASP A 132 2.24 -5.38 6.87
CA ASP A 132 3.60 -5.58 6.33
C ASP A 132 4.65 -4.80 7.13
N VAL A 133 4.34 -3.57 7.57
CA VAL A 133 5.20 -2.77 8.47
C VAL A 133 5.38 -3.46 9.82
N ILE A 134 4.30 -3.92 10.46
CA ILE A 134 4.36 -4.61 11.76
C ILE A 134 5.12 -5.94 11.67
N ARG A 135 5.03 -6.63 10.54
CA ARG A 135 5.78 -7.87 10.25
C ARG A 135 7.21 -7.61 9.77
N ARG A 136 7.67 -6.35 9.81
CA ARG A 136 9.05 -5.93 9.47
C ARG A 136 9.44 -6.15 8.00
N TRP A 137 8.48 -6.22 7.07
CA TRP A 137 8.79 -6.32 5.63
C TRP A 137 9.52 -5.08 5.10
N VAL A 138 9.35 -3.93 5.76
CA VAL A 138 9.91 -2.64 5.36
C VAL A 138 11.21 -2.30 6.12
N TYR A 139 11.91 -3.30 6.66
CA TYR A 139 13.20 -3.08 7.35
C TYR A 139 14.19 -2.31 6.44
N PRO A 140 14.89 -1.27 6.94
CA PRO A 140 15.09 -0.88 8.35
C PRO A 140 14.00 0.03 8.95
N LEU A 141 13.00 0.45 8.17
CA LEU A 141 11.90 1.30 8.64
C LEU A 141 10.94 0.49 9.51
N THR A 142 11.20 0.50 10.82
CA THR A 142 10.46 -0.27 11.81
C THR A 142 10.02 0.62 12.97
N PRO A 143 8.90 0.30 13.66
CA PRO A 143 8.38 1.16 14.72
C PRO A 143 9.37 1.42 15.86
N GLU A 144 10.22 0.44 16.20
CA GLU A 144 11.19 0.55 17.29
C GLU A 144 12.43 1.37 16.90
N ALA A 145 12.73 1.49 15.61
CA ALA A 145 13.86 2.28 15.14
C ALA A 145 13.65 3.79 15.35
N ASN A 146 12.41 4.22 15.61
CA ASN A 146 12.02 5.62 15.87
C ASN A 146 12.72 6.64 14.95
N PHE A 147 12.51 6.49 13.65
CA PHE A 147 13.14 7.30 12.61
C PHE A 147 12.76 8.79 12.63
N THR A 148 11.76 9.19 13.43
CA THR A 148 11.27 10.58 13.53
C THR A 148 11.79 11.34 14.75
N ASP A 149 12.68 10.72 15.55
CA ASP A 149 13.22 11.26 16.81
C ASP A 149 12.14 11.80 17.78
N ASN A 150 10.94 11.23 17.72
CA ASN A 150 9.84 11.63 18.59
C ASN A 150 9.82 10.77 19.85
N THR A 151 10.01 11.39 21.02
CA THR A 151 10.05 10.70 22.31
C THR A 151 8.76 9.94 22.65
N THR A 152 7.62 10.39 22.12
CA THR A 152 6.31 9.76 22.34
C THR A 152 6.09 8.48 21.51
N GLN A 153 6.95 8.24 20.51
CA GLN A 153 6.87 7.09 19.59
C GLN A 153 7.91 6.00 19.91
N ASN A 154 8.69 6.16 20.98
CA ASN A 154 9.58 5.11 21.46
C ASN A 154 8.79 3.84 21.76
N CYS A 155 9.27 2.70 21.27
CA CYS A 155 8.67 1.41 21.58
C CYS A 155 9.73 0.32 21.74
N THR A 156 9.42 -0.68 22.54
CA THR A 156 10.24 -1.87 22.75
C THR A 156 9.70 -3.01 21.90
N HIS A 157 10.59 -3.70 21.19
CA HIS A 157 10.24 -4.86 20.37
C HIS A 157 10.44 -6.17 21.16
N SER A 158 9.39 -6.98 21.21
CA SER A 158 9.34 -8.28 21.87
C SER A 158 9.08 -9.41 20.86
N ARG A 159 9.13 -10.67 21.32
CA ARG A 159 8.82 -11.84 20.48
C ARG A 159 7.40 -11.72 19.87
N HIS A 160 7.20 -12.40 18.74
CA HIS A 160 5.95 -12.37 17.96
C HIS A 160 5.56 -10.96 17.42
N ASN A 161 6.56 -10.12 17.13
CA ASN A 161 6.36 -8.74 16.62
C ASN A 161 5.43 -7.91 17.52
N ILE A 162 5.65 -7.99 18.83
CA ILE A 162 4.91 -7.20 19.82
C ILE A 162 5.71 -5.92 20.09
N TYR A 163 5.10 -4.78 19.81
CA TYR A 163 5.64 -3.44 20.03
C TYR A 163 4.95 -2.78 21.21
N ARG A 164 5.71 -2.42 22.24
CA ARG A 164 5.16 -1.80 23.45
C ARG A 164 5.80 -0.44 23.72
N GLY A 165 4.97 0.60 23.67
CA GLY A 165 5.35 1.95 24.07
C GLY A 165 5.53 2.12 25.59
N PRO A 166 6.09 3.26 26.03
CA PRO A 166 6.23 3.58 27.44
C PRO A 166 4.86 3.77 28.12
N GLU A 167 4.82 3.59 29.44
CA GLU A 167 3.62 3.84 30.27
C GLU A 167 2.38 3.01 29.89
N VAL A 168 2.57 1.89 29.17
CA VAL A 168 1.48 0.96 28.86
C VAL A 168 1.16 0.10 30.07
N SER A 169 -0.10 0.10 30.49
CA SER A 169 -0.62 -0.76 31.56
C SER A 169 -1.43 -1.92 30.97
N LEU A 170 -1.15 -3.13 31.46
CA LEU A 170 -1.73 -4.38 30.95
C LEU A 170 -2.47 -5.06 32.11
N GLY A 171 -3.80 -5.18 32.00
CA GLY A 171 -4.65 -5.79 33.01
C GLY A 171 -4.42 -7.28 33.19
N HIS A 172 -4.81 -7.82 34.35
CA HIS A 172 -4.59 -9.24 34.67
C HIS A 172 -5.32 -10.16 33.67
N GLY A 173 -4.66 -11.23 33.26
CA GLY A 173 -5.23 -12.22 32.32
C GLY A 173 -5.36 -11.74 30.88
N SER A 174 -4.86 -10.55 30.54
CA SER A 174 -4.81 -10.11 29.14
C SER A 174 -3.62 -10.72 28.39
N ILE A 175 -3.82 -11.02 27.11
CA ILE A 175 -2.92 -11.78 26.25
C ILE A 175 -2.66 -10.96 24.98
N LEU A 176 -1.38 -10.74 24.70
CA LEU A 176 -0.90 -10.20 23.43
C LEU A 176 -0.34 -11.39 22.64
N GLU A 177 -0.97 -11.73 21.52
CA GLU A 177 -0.62 -12.93 20.75
C GLU A 177 0.52 -12.64 19.75
N GLU A 178 0.20 -11.97 18.64
CA GLU A 178 1.16 -11.67 17.58
C GLU A 178 0.82 -10.36 16.85
N ASN A 179 1.86 -9.73 16.28
CA ASN A 179 1.75 -8.54 15.43
C ASN A 179 0.91 -7.44 16.09
N VAL A 180 1.25 -7.09 17.33
CA VAL A 180 0.52 -6.08 18.12
C VAL A 180 1.40 -4.87 18.35
N LEU A 181 0.87 -3.67 18.13
CA LEU A 181 1.52 -2.41 18.53
C LEU A 181 0.66 -1.67 19.55
N LEU A 182 1.28 -1.28 20.67
CA LEU A 182 0.68 -0.49 21.74
C LEU A 182 1.39 0.85 21.86
N GLY A 183 0.67 1.94 21.58
CA GLY A 183 1.18 3.30 21.75
C GLY A 183 1.40 3.68 23.21
N SER A 184 2.16 4.74 23.42
CA SER A 184 2.48 5.27 24.76
C SER A 184 1.23 5.63 25.58
N GLY A 185 1.25 5.36 26.88
CA GLY A 185 0.14 5.66 27.79
C GLY A 185 -1.15 4.86 27.57
N THR A 186 -1.11 3.78 26.79
CA THR A 186 -2.29 2.92 26.57
C THR A 186 -2.61 2.09 27.80
N ILE A 187 -3.90 2.04 28.18
CA ILE A 187 -4.42 1.26 29.30
C ILE A 187 -5.27 0.11 28.76
N ILE A 188 -4.88 -1.13 29.05
CA ILE A 188 -5.59 -2.35 28.66
C ILE A 188 -6.21 -2.98 29.91
N GLY A 189 -7.52 -3.21 29.89
CA GLY A 189 -8.26 -3.89 30.95
C GLY A 189 -7.93 -5.38 31.09
N SER A 190 -8.54 -6.02 32.09
CA SER A 190 -8.35 -7.45 32.36
C SER A 190 -8.97 -8.33 31.27
N ASN A 191 -8.44 -9.56 31.11
CA ASN A 191 -8.97 -10.61 30.22
C ASN A 191 -9.14 -10.21 28.73
N CYS A 192 -8.34 -9.27 28.22
CA CYS A 192 -8.35 -8.90 26.80
C CYS A 192 -7.45 -9.83 25.97
N SER A 193 -7.87 -10.23 24.76
CA SER A 193 -6.96 -10.83 23.76
C SER A 193 -6.81 -9.89 22.57
N ILE A 194 -5.56 -9.57 22.22
CA ILE A 194 -5.22 -8.65 21.14
C ILE A 194 -4.25 -9.36 20.19
N THR A 195 -4.59 -9.35 18.89
CA THR A 195 -3.84 -10.02 17.82
C THR A 195 -3.94 -9.19 16.54
N ASN A 196 -2.86 -9.15 15.75
CA ASN A 196 -2.80 -8.49 14.43
C ASN A 196 -3.40 -7.06 14.42
N SER A 197 -3.07 -6.26 15.43
CA SER A 197 -3.74 -4.99 15.73
C SER A 197 -2.75 -3.88 16.10
N VAL A 198 -3.06 -2.66 15.70
CA VAL A 198 -2.27 -1.45 16.01
C VAL A 198 -3.14 -0.52 16.86
N ILE A 199 -2.69 -0.22 18.07
CA ILE A 199 -3.37 0.64 19.04
C ILE A 199 -2.53 1.90 19.22
N GLY A 200 -3.17 3.05 18.99
CA GLY A 200 -2.52 4.36 19.12
C GLY A 200 -2.20 4.75 20.57
N PRO A 201 -1.48 5.86 20.78
CA PRO A 201 -1.16 6.36 22.12
C PRO A 201 -2.41 6.85 22.86
N GLY A 202 -2.39 6.79 24.20
CA GLY A 202 -3.45 7.30 25.07
C GLY A 202 -4.80 6.59 24.95
N CYS A 203 -4.80 5.34 24.47
CA CYS A 203 -6.04 4.57 24.30
C CYS A 203 -6.45 3.87 25.60
N HIS A 204 -7.76 3.74 25.83
CA HIS A 204 -8.32 2.98 26.95
C HIS A 204 -9.15 1.80 26.43
N ILE A 205 -8.66 0.59 26.63
CA ILE A 205 -9.35 -0.66 26.28
C ILE A 205 -9.98 -1.21 27.56
N GLY A 206 -11.31 -1.30 27.57
CA GLY A 206 -12.08 -1.79 28.71
C GLY A 206 -11.86 -3.28 29.00
N GLU A 207 -12.28 -3.72 30.18
CA GLU A 207 -12.27 -5.13 30.57
C GLU A 207 -13.27 -5.96 29.74
N HIS A 208 -12.85 -7.16 29.36
CA HIS A 208 -13.75 -8.14 28.76
C HIS A 208 -14.66 -8.72 29.83
N ARG A 209 -15.93 -8.27 29.86
CA ARG A 209 -16.97 -8.88 30.69
C ARG A 209 -17.66 -9.95 29.83
N TRP A 210 -17.57 -11.21 30.24
CA TRP A 210 -18.14 -12.40 29.57
C TRP A 210 -19.42 -12.10 28.77
N GLY A 211 -19.35 -12.19 27.43
CA GLY A 211 -20.52 -12.04 26.55
C GLY A 211 -20.27 -11.52 25.13
N SER A 212 -19.11 -10.93 24.81
CA SER A 212 -18.85 -10.37 23.47
C SER A 212 -17.41 -10.60 23.03
N GLN A 213 -17.15 -11.58 22.16
CA GLN A 213 -15.85 -11.68 21.48
C GLN A 213 -15.60 -10.37 20.71
N VAL A 214 -14.68 -9.54 21.19
CA VAL A 214 -14.08 -8.49 20.37
C VAL A 214 -12.88 -9.10 19.66
N SER A 215 -13.15 -10.10 18.82
CA SER A 215 -12.25 -10.45 17.74
C SER A 215 -12.41 -9.35 16.70
N HIS A 216 -11.52 -8.36 16.66
CA HIS A 216 -11.44 -7.45 15.52
C HIS A 216 -10.79 -8.16 14.32
N SER A 217 -11.39 -9.27 13.87
CA SER A 217 -11.32 -9.67 12.47
C SER A 217 -12.38 -8.85 11.73
N ARG A 218 -11.97 -7.72 11.13
CA ARG A 218 -12.80 -6.78 10.36
C ARG A 218 -13.85 -6.01 11.19
N SER A 219 -13.46 -4.82 11.66
CA SER A 219 -14.45 -3.80 12.03
C SER A 219 -14.92 -3.07 10.76
N ARG A 220 -16.12 -3.41 10.28
CA ARG A 220 -16.97 -2.50 9.53
C ARG A 220 -17.53 -1.49 10.53
N ASN A 221 -16.95 -0.30 10.61
CA ASN A 221 -17.68 0.88 11.07
C ASN A 221 -18.10 1.68 9.84
N LEU A 222 -19.19 1.24 9.21
CA LEU A 222 -20.04 2.14 8.43
C LEU A 222 -20.75 3.03 9.46
N GLY A 223 -20.37 4.31 9.50
CA GLY A 223 -21.09 5.31 10.29
C GLY A 223 -22.57 5.24 9.96
N ARG A 224 -23.41 5.10 10.99
CA ARG A 224 -24.85 5.31 10.84
C ARG A 224 -25.08 6.78 10.52
N PRO A 225 -25.89 7.14 9.51
CA PRO A 225 -26.33 8.50 9.33
C PRO A 225 -27.25 8.88 10.50
N ILE A 226 -27.05 10.08 11.01
CA ILE A 226 -27.87 10.72 12.03
C ILE A 226 -29.25 10.99 11.42
N SER A 227 -30.30 10.42 12.00
CA SER A 227 -31.69 10.75 11.67
C SER A 227 -32.03 12.15 12.22
N PRO A 228 -32.73 13.01 11.48
CA PRO A 228 -33.14 14.32 11.98
C PRO A 228 -34.23 14.20 13.06
N GLU A 229 -34.10 15.00 14.11
CA GLU A 229 -35.09 15.19 15.17
C GLU A 229 -36.43 15.67 14.57
N LYS A 230 -37.52 15.11 15.07
CA LYS A 230 -38.88 15.58 14.79
C LYS A 230 -39.10 16.89 15.52
N GLU A 231 -39.34 17.97 14.77
CA GLU A 231 -40.02 19.15 15.29
C GLU A 231 -41.42 18.74 15.77
N THR A 232 -41.69 18.98 17.05
CA THR A 232 -43.04 18.99 17.63
C THR A 232 -43.71 20.30 17.23
N GLU A 233 -44.81 20.18 16.48
CA GLU A 233 -45.80 21.24 16.31
C GLU A 233 -46.48 21.55 17.65
N GLU A 234 -46.48 22.82 18.02
CA GLU A 234 -47.57 23.51 18.75
C GLU A 234 -47.73 24.92 18.17
#